data_AF-A0A929I254-F1
#
_entry.id   AF-A0A929I254-F1
#
_cell.length_a   1.000
_cell.length_b   1.000
_cell.length_c   1.000
_cell.angle_alpha   90.00
_cell.angle_beta   90.00
_cell.angle_gamma   90.00
#
_symmetry.space_group_name_H-M   'P 1'
#
loop_
_entity.id
_entity.type
_entity.pdbx_description
1 polymer ?
#
loop_
_entity_poly.entity_id
_entity_poly.type
_entity_poly.pdbx_seq_one_letter_code
_entity_poly.pdbx_strand_id
1 'polypeptide(L)'
;AVEFVNHTLWGTLNATFIVHPESLRDPDTAAAFDRAINNLRYGTISVNMLAYYATYFMTACWGAFPGHDIYDIQSGVGKTFNFLMFEHPQKSVIRAPFKRLDPITVKSKRAPEFCRKLTEFEAYPSWGKLPGLVFSALRC
;
A
#
# COMPACT_ATOMS: atom_id res chain seq x y z
N ALA A 1 5.60 20.52 5.35
CA ALA A 1 5.69 19.04 5.41
C ALA A 1 6.05 18.44 4.05
N VAL A 2 5.21 18.57 3.00
CA VAL A 2 5.49 17.99 1.67
C VAL A 2 6.81 18.46 1.08
N GLU A 3 7.07 19.77 1.10
CA GLU A 3 8.32 20.35 0.62
C GLU A 3 9.54 19.77 1.34
N PHE A 4 9.50 19.75 2.67
CA PHE A 4 10.55 19.15 3.50
C PHE A 4 10.84 17.69 3.12
N VAL A 5 9.81 16.84 3.00
CA VAL A 5 10.06 15.43 2.68
C VAL A 5 10.54 15.24 1.23
N ASN A 6 10.07 16.05 0.29
CA ASN A 6 10.51 15.99 -1.10
C ASN A 6 11.96 16.44 -1.31
N HIS A 7 12.49 17.32 -0.46
CA HIS A 7 13.78 17.98 -0.68
C HIS A 7 14.85 17.67 0.37
N THR A 8 14.46 17.13 1.53
CA THR A 8 15.39 16.93 2.66
C THR A 8 15.56 15.46 3.02
N LEU A 9 14.55 14.62 2.84
CA LEU A 9 14.66 13.20 3.18
C LEU A 9 15.27 12.40 2.03
N TRP A 10 16.11 11.42 2.38
CA TRP A 10 16.72 10.54 1.40
C TRP A 10 15.70 9.52 0.88
N GLY A 11 15.58 9.42 -0.44
CA GLY A 11 14.72 8.46 -1.11
C GLY A 11 13.25 8.87 -1.24
N THR A 12 12.60 8.24 -2.21
CA THR A 12 11.25 8.57 -2.67
C THR A 12 10.39 7.32 -2.89
N LEU A 13 10.72 6.21 -2.23
CA LEU A 13 10.01 4.93 -2.42
C LEU A 13 8.56 5.04 -1.94
N ASN A 14 8.37 5.38 -0.67
CA ASN A 14 7.05 5.47 -0.07
C ASN A 14 6.91 6.64 0.93
N ALA A 15 5.71 7.24 0.95
CA ALA A 15 5.24 8.08 2.05
C ALA A 15 3.92 7.54 2.63
N THR A 16 3.82 7.42 3.95
CA THR A 16 2.62 6.94 4.64
C THR A 16 1.94 8.07 5.38
N PHE A 17 0.64 8.28 5.13
CA PHE A 17 -0.22 9.11 5.98
C PHE A 17 -0.98 8.25 6.96
N ILE A 18 -1.06 8.69 8.22
CA ILE A 18 -2.02 8.19 9.20
C ILE A 18 -2.99 9.33 9.49
N VAL A 19 -4.27 9.13 9.18
CA VAL A 19 -5.30 10.17 9.26
C VAL A 19 -6.62 9.58 9.74
N HIS A 20 -7.24 10.25 10.71
CA HIS A 20 -8.56 9.84 11.20
C HIS A 20 -9.65 10.30 10.21
N PRO A 21 -10.68 9.47 9.92
CA PRO A 21 -11.76 9.87 9.00
C PRO A 21 -12.50 11.13 9.43
N GLU A 22 -12.59 11.40 10.74
CA GLU A 22 -13.22 12.62 11.24
C GLU A 22 -12.44 13.88 10.88
N SER A 23 -11.10 13.81 10.85
CA SER A 23 -10.27 14.94 10.40
C SER A 23 -10.53 15.28 8.93
N LEU A 24 -10.88 14.28 8.11
CA LEU A 24 -11.22 14.47 6.69
C LEU A 24 -12.66 14.93 6.47
N ARG A 25 -13.48 15.09 7.52
CA ARG A 25 -14.81 15.72 7.40
C ARG A 25 -14.72 17.24 7.28
N ASP A 26 -13.66 17.84 7.80
CA ASP A 26 -13.37 19.26 7.60
C ASP A 26 -12.92 19.50 6.14
N PRO A 27 -13.63 20.35 5.36
CA PRO A 27 -13.33 20.54 3.94
C PRO A 27 -11.92 21.10 3.68
N ASP A 28 -11.43 21.99 4.53
CA ASP A 28 -10.11 22.59 4.37
C ASP A 28 -8.99 21.57 4.60
N THR A 29 -9.16 20.73 5.62
CA THR A 29 -8.27 19.61 5.92
C THR A 29 -8.29 18.58 4.80
N ALA A 30 -9.47 18.20 4.30
CA ALA A 30 -9.59 17.26 3.18
C ALA A 30 -8.90 17.80 1.92
N ALA A 31 -9.12 19.07 1.58
CA ALA A 31 -8.47 19.72 0.45
C ALA A 31 -6.94 19.81 0.63
N ALA A 32 -6.47 20.12 1.84
CA ALA A 32 -5.04 20.13 2.15
C ALA A 32 -4.42 18.74 2.03
N PHE A 33 -5.13 17.71 2.46
CA PHE A 33 -4.71 16.31 2.37
C PHE A 33 -4.57 15.85 0.91
N ASP A 34 -5.56 16.13 0.07
CA ASP A 34 -5.49 15.79 -1.35
C ASP A 34 -4.40 16.58 -2.09
N ARG A 35 -4.23 17.87 -1.78
CA ARG A 35 -3.06 18.64 -2.27
C ARG A 35 -1.74 18.00 -1.85
N ALA A 36 -1.64 17.51 -0.63
CA ALA A 36 -0.42 16.86 -0.15
C ALA A 36 -0.12 15.56 -0.91
N ILE A 37 -1.12 14.71 -1.13
CA ILE A 37 -0.98 13.48 -1.93
C ILE A 37 -0.52 13.79 -3.36
N ASN A 38 -1.10 14.81 -3.98
CA ASN A 38 -0.74 15.22 -5.34
C ASN A 38 0.71 15.72 -5.41
N ASN A 39 1.13 16.55 -4.45
CA ASN A 39 2.44 17.21 -4.47
C ASN A 39 3.60 16.35 -3.94
N LEU A 40 3.32 15.25 -3.23
CA LEU A 40 4.37 14.34 -2.78
C LEU A 40 5.06 13.63 -3.95
N ARG A 41 6.38 13.77 -4.05
CA ARG A 41 7.20 13.08 -5.07
C ARG A 41 7.67 11.73 -4.55
N TYR A 42 6.71 10.90 -4.15
CA TYR A 42 6.93 9.51 -3.73
C TYR A 42 6.19 8.57 -4.65
N GLY A 43 6.81 7.43 -4.97
CA GLY A 43 6.24 6.51 -5.94
C GLY A 43 5.18 5.58 -5.38
N THR A 44 5.10 5.43 -4.06
CA THR A 44 3.94 4.86 -3.38
C THR A 44 3.49 5.80 -2.26
N ILE A 45 2.20 6.07 -2.18
CA ILE A 45 1.59 6.82 -1.10
C ILE A 45 0.53 5.94 -0.46
N SER A 46 0.75 5.56 0.79
CA SER A 46 -0.23 4.76 1.53
C SER A 46 -0.95 5.62 2.57
N VAL A 47 -2.26 5.46 2.66
CA VAL A 47 -3.11 6.13 3.65
C VAL A 47 -3.67 5.08 4.59
N ASN A 48 -3.30 5.18 5.86
CA ASN A 48 -3.68 4.27 6.95
C ASN A 48 -3.30 2.80 6.68
N MET A 49 -2.33 2.56 5.79
CA MET A 49 -1.86 1.24 5.40
C MET A 49 -0.34 1.24 5.30
N LEU A 50 0.29 0.09 5.52
CA LEU A 50 1.72 -0.05 5.27
C LEU A 50 1.98 -0.06 3.77
N ALA A 51 3.07 0.57 3.37
CA ALA A 51 3.48 0.75 1.98
C ALA A 51 3.46 -0.56 1.17
N TYR A 52 4.06 -1.61 1.73
CA TYR A 52 4.28 -2.87 1.03
C TYR A 52 2.98 -3.54 0.58
N TYR A 53 1.81 -3.16 1.12
CA TYR A 53 0.54 -3.69 0.61
C TYR A 53 0.26 -3.29 -0.85
N ALA A 54 0.93 -2.26 -1.36
CA ALA A 54 0.91 -1.93 -2.78
C ALA A 54 1.26 -3.12 -3.67
N THR A 55 2.21 -3.94 -3.23
CA THR A 55 2.69 -5.07 -4.01
C THR A 55 1.63 -6.16 -4.16
N TYR A 56 0.70 -6.30 -3.20
CA TYR A 56 -0.36 -7.31 -3.26
C TYR A 56 -1.41 -7.04 -4.34
N PHE A 57 -1.59 -5.79 -4.77
CA PHE A 57 -2.57 -5.47 -5.79
C PHE A 57 -2.12 -5.84 -7.21
N MET A 58 -0.82 -6.13 -7.40
CA MET A 58 -0.17 -6.49 -8.68
C MET A 58 -0.29 -5.44 -9.81
N THR A 59 -1.14 -4.43 -9.63
CA THR A 59 -1.46 -3.36 -10.57
C THR A 59 -1.08 -1.98 -10.01
N ALA A 60 -0.90 -1.87 -8.69
CA ALA A 60 -0.34 -0.70 -8.05
C ALA A 60 1.18 -0.75 -8.16
N CYS A 61 1.74 0.13 -8.98
CA CYS A 61 3.17 0.24 -9.21
C CYS A 61 3.93 0.51 -7.91
N TRP A 62 5.00 -0.25 -7.69
CA TRP A 62 5.95 -0.06 -6.59
C TRP A 62 7.31 0.36 -7.11
N GLY A 63 7.90 1.38 -6.52
CA GLY A 63 9.20 1.93 -6.90
C GLY A 63 9.22 3.44 -6.77
N ALA A 64 10.39 4.07 -6.89
CA ALA A 64 10.58 5.50 -6.68
C ALA A 64 9.69 6.39 -7.56
N PHE A 65 9.47 7.64 -7.15
CA PHE A 65 8.94 8.65 -8.05
C PHE A 65 9.93 8.89 -9.21
N PRO A 66 9.47 9.13 -10.45
CA PRO A 66 10.35 9.33 -11.59
C PRO A 66 11.33 10.50 -11.38
N GLY A 67 12.58 10.32 -11.81
CA GLY A 67 13.58 11.41 -11.86
C GLY A 67 14.96 11.10 -11.25
N HIS A 68 15.16 9.94 -10.61
CA HIS A 68 16.49 9.56 -10.11
C HIS A 68 17.47 9.29 -11.24
N ASP A 69 18.73 9.65 -10.99
CA ASP A 69 19.84 9.34 -11.88
C ASP A 69 20.39 7.94 -11.57
N ILE A 70 21.02 7.28 -12.54
CA ILE A 70 21.58 5.94 -12.34
C ILE A 70 22.76 5.94 -11.35
N TYR A 71 23.45 7.07 -11.18
CA TYR A 71 24.56 7.27 -10.25
C TYR A 71 24.10 7.82 -8.88
N ASP A 72 22.87 8.34 -8.79
CA ASP A 72 22.19 8.64 -7.52
C ASP A 72 20.79 8.00 -7.51
N ILE A 73 20.79 6.67 -7.42
CA ILE A 73 19.59 5.86 -7.62
C ILE A 73 18.53 6.10 -6.54
N GLN A 74 18.96 6.45 -5.33
CA GLN A 74 18.18 6.50 -4.10
C GLN A 74 17.22 5.31 -3.92
N SER A 75 15.97 5.46 -4.39
CA SER A 75 14.91 4.47 -4.26
C SER A 75 14.64 3.63 -5.53
N GLY A 76 15.42 3.81 -6.60
CA GLY A 76 15.28 3.10 -7.87
C GLY A 76 14.86 3.99 -9.05
N VAL A 77 15.01 3.47 -10.27
CA VAL A 77 14.50 4.07 -11.53
C VAL A 77 13.38 3.25 -12.18
N GLY A 78 13.14 2.04 -11.68
CA GLY A 78 12.14 1.11 -12.21
C GLY A 78 10.88 1.02 -11.36
N LYS A 79 9.89 0.31 -11.90
CA LYS A 79 8.64 -0.02 -11.21
C LYS A 79 8.36 -1.52 -11.30
N THR A 80 7.93 -2.12 -10.20
CA THR A 80 7.37 -3.47 -10.15
C THR A 80 5.86 -3.41 -9.94
N PHE A 81 5.17 -4.54 -10.11
CA PHE A 81 3.70 -4.64 -9.94
C PHE A 81 2.89 -3.68 -10.85
N ASN A 82 3.41 -3.41 -12.05
CA ASN A 82 2.75 -2.65 -13.12
C ASN A 82 2.12 -3.60 -14.16
N PHE A 83 1.26 -4.53 -13.73
CA PHE A 83 0.72 -5.57 -14.64
C PHE A 83 -0.18 -5.01 -15.75
N LEU A 84 -0.66 -3.77 -15.58
CA LEU A 84 -1.40 -3.04 -16.61
C LEU A 84 -0.48 -2.34 -17.62
N MET A 85 0.84 -2.42 -17.45
CA MET A 85 1.85 -1.85 -18.35
C MET A 85 1.64 -0.35 -18.61
N PHE A 86 1.29 0.42 -17.57
CA PHE A 86 1.28 1.88 -17.68
C PHE A 86 2.67 2.37 -18.12
N GLU A 87 2.72 3.26 -19.10
CA GLU A 87 3.96 3.71 -19.72
C GLU A 87 4.80 4.59 -18.78
N HIS A 88 4.15 5.55 -18.11
CA HIS A 88 4.82 6.53 -17.24
C HIS A 88 4.15 6.70 -15.87
N PRO A 89 4.03 5.62 -15.06
CA PRO A 89 3.41 5.69 -13.75
C PRO A 89 4.27 6.50 -12.79
N GLN A 90 3.77 7.65 -12.35
CA GLN A 90 4.45 8.49 -11.36
C GLN A 90 4.39 7.86 -9.97
N LYS A 91 3.18 7.51 -9.53
CA LYS A 91 2.91 6.99 -8.19
C LYS A 91 1.67 6.12 -8.15
N SER A 92 1.58 5.29 -7.11
CA SER A 92 0.34 4.62 -6.71
C SER A 92 -0.13 5.15 -5.35
N VAL A 93 -1.42 5.44 -5.25
CA VAL A 93 -2.05 5.92 -4.01
C VAL A 93 -3.01 4.85 -3.52
N ILE A 94 -2.80 4.37 -2.29
CA ILE A 94 -3.60 3.30 -1.70
C ILE A 94 -4.19 3.79 -0.41
N ARG A 95 -5.50 3.62 -0.27
CA ARG A 95 -6.26 4.05 0.90
C ARG A 95 -6.94 2.84 1.53
N ALA A 96 -6.77 2.68 2.84
CA ALA A 96 -7.48 1.66 3.60
C ALA A 96 -7.87 2.19 4.99
N PRO A 97 -8.74 1.51 5.76
CA PRO A 97 -8.90 1.78 7.17
C PRO A 97 -7.63 1.42 7.96
N PHE A 98 -7.33 2.18 9.02
CA PHE A 98 -6.17 1.91 9.89
C PHE A 98 -6.29 0.54 10.59
N LYS A 99 -7.49 0.25 11.11
CA LYS A 99 -7.86 -1.05 11.65
C LYS A 99 -8.62 -1.84 10.59
N ARG A 100 -8.06 -2.97 10.17
CA ARG A 100 -8.65 -3.87 9.18
C ARG A 100 -8.45 -5.32 9.60
N LEU A 101 -9.29 -6.21 9.07
CA LEU A 101 -9.05 -7.64 9.17
C LEU A 101 -7.86 -8.00 8.27
N ASP A 102 -6.76 -8.44 8.87
CA ASP A 102 -5.53 -8.70 8.13
C ASP A 102 -4.82 -9.96 8.64
N PRO A 103 -5.21 -11.13 8.13
CA PRO A 103 -4.66 -12.38 8.62
C PRO A 103 -3.21 -12.63 8.21
N ILE A 104 -2.70 -11.86 7.24
CA ILE A 104 -1.35 -12.00 6.67
C ILE A 104 -0.40 -10.85 7.09
N THR A 105 -0.83 -9.99 8.01
CA THR A 105 0.05 -8.94 8.55
C THR A 105 1.28 -9.56 9.22
N VAL A 106 2.40 -8.85 9.20
CA VAL A 106 3.68 -9.29 9.81
C VAL A 106 3.53 -9.65 11.30
N LYS A 107 2.53 -9.10 11.98
CA LYS A 107 2.25 -9.39 13.40
C LYS A 107 1.30 -10.58 13.63
N SER A 108 0.69 -11.15 12.59
CA SER A 108 -0.29 -12.22 12.73
C SER A 108 0.39 -13.51 13.18
N LYS A 109 0.03 -13.98 14.38
CA LYS A 109 0.53 -15.27 14.92
C LYS A 109 -0.14 -16.47 14.26
N ARG A 110 -1.25 -16.25 13.54
CA ARG A 110 -2.08 -17.29 12.90
C ARG A 110 -2.02 -17.25 11.38
N ALA A 111 -1.14 -16.42 10.80
CA ALA A 111 -0.91 -16.38 9.36
C ALA A 111 -0.64 -17.77 8.75
N PRO A 112 0.13 -18.70 9.36
CA PRO A 112 0.32 -20.03 8.77
C PRO A 112 -0.97 -20.84 8.64
N GLU A 113 -1.88 -20.76 9.63
CA GLU A 113 -3.17 -21.45 9.57
C GLU A 113 -4.04 -20.87 8.45
N PHE A 114 -4.14 -19.54 8.39
CA PHE A 114 -4.89 -18.85 7.34
C PHE A 114 -4.33 -19.16 5.94
N CYS A 115 -3.01 -19.03 5.74
CA CYS A 115 -2.36 -19.28 4.46
C CYS A 115 -2.52 -20.73 3.99
N ARG A 116 -2.51 -21.71 4.90
CA ARG A 116 -2.78 -23.11 4.53
C ARG A 116 -4.20 -23.28 3.99
N LYS A 117 -5.19 -22.74 4.69
CA LYS A 117 -6.60 -22.80 4.25
C LYS A 117 -6.83 -22.02 2.95
N LEU A 118 -6.18 -20.88 2.80
CA LEU A 118 -6.23 -20.09 1.57
C LEU A 118 -5.64 -20.89 0.40
N THR A 119 -4.48 -21.53 0.59
CA THR A 119 -3.85 -22.38 -0.43
C THR A 119 -4.76 -23.54 -0.84
N GLU A 120 -5.37 -24.22 0.12
CA GLU A 120 -6.32 -25.31 -0.15
C GLU A 120 -7.56 -24.83 -0.90
N PHE A 121 -8.03 -23.61 -0.63
CA PHE A 121 -9.16 -22.98 -1.32
C PHE A 121 -8.80 -22.59 -2.75
N GLU A 122 -7.67 -21.91 -2.97
CA GLU A 122 -7.19 -21.51 -4.30
C GLU A 122 -6.92 -22.74 -5.20
N ALA A 123 -6.34 -23.80 -4.64
CA ALA A 123 -6.04 -25.03 -5.40
C ALA A 123 -7.30 -25.80 -5.80
N TYR A 124 -8.31 -25.87 -4.91
CA TYR A 124 -9.57 -26.57 -5.17
C TYR A 124 -10.75 -25.79 -4.57
N PRO A 125 -11.29 -24.80 -5.30
CA PRO A 125 -12.33 -23.92 -4.81
C PRO A 125 -13.60 -24.69 -4.42
N SER A 126 -14.11 -24.43 -3.21
CA SER A 126 -15.33 -25.05 -2.69
C SER A 126 -15.97 -24.18 -1.63
N TRP A 127 -17.29 -24.03 -1.70
CA TRP A 127 -18.09 -23.31 -0.69
C TRP A 127 -17.89 -23.87 0.72
N GLY A 128 -17.64 -25.18 0.87
CA GLY A 128 -17.41 -25.81 2.16
C GLY A 128 -16.12 -25.36 2.86
N LYS A 129 -15.15 -24.80 2.12
CA LYS A 129 -13.87 -24.32 2.67
C LYS A 129 -13.95 -22.87 3.17
N LEU A 130 -14.92 -22.09 2.70
CA LEU A 130 -15.07 -20.67 3.05
C LEU A 130 -15.32 -20.45 4.55
N PRO A 131 -16.21 -21.17 5.25
CA PRO A 131 -16.42 -20.96 6.68
C PRO A 131 -15.14 -21.14 7.49
N GLY A 132 -14.36 -22.17 7.17
CA GLY A 132 -13.08 -22.45 7.84
C GLY A 132 -12.03 -21.37 7.58
N LEU A 133 -11.98 -20.83 6.36
CA LEU A 133 -11.09 -19.75 5.96
C LEU A 133 -11.45 -18.43 6.66
N VAL A 134 -12.72 -18.03 6.60
CA VAL A 134 -13.22 -16.81 7.25
C VAL A 134 -13.00 -16.86 8.76
N PHE A 135 -13.31 -17.99 9.40
CA PHE A 135 -13.09 -18.15 10.84
C PHE A 135 -11.61 -18.03 11.22
N SER A 136 -10.70 -18.57 10.39
CA SER A 136 -9.26 -18.41 10.62
C SER A 136 -8.82 -16.95 10.47
N ALA A 137 -9.41 -16.20 9.53
CA ALA A 137 -9.11 -14.78 9.35
C ALA A 137 -9.53 -13.95 10.56
N LEU A 138 -10.76 -14.14 11.06
CA LEU A 138 -11.31 -13.43 12.22
C LEU A 138 -10.54 -13.68 13.53
N ARG A 139 -9.72 -14.72 13.56
CA ARG A 139 -8.93 -15.14 14.71
C ARG A 139 -7.50 -14.57 14.70
N CYS A 140 -7.09 -13.91 13.63
CA CYS A 140 -5.75 -13.33 13.49
C CYS A 140 -5.60 -12.00 14.24
#